data_AF-A0A924MW11-F1
#
_entry.id   AF-A0A924MW11-F1
#
_cell.length_a   1.000
_cell.length_b   1.000
_cell.length_c   1.000
_cell.angle_alpha   90.00
_cell.angle_beta   90.00
_cell.angle_gamma   90.00
#
_symmetry.space_group_name_H-M   'P 1'
#
loop_
_entity.id
_entity.type
_entity.pdbx_description
1 polymer ?
#
loop_
_entity_poly.entity_id
_entity_poly.type
_entity_poly.pdbx_seq_one_letter_code
_entity_poly.pdbx_strand_id
1 'polypeptide(L)' 'VWGDHVFIEERTVDVHVKRLREALAPVQCATLIETVRGAGYRLTQQAPAVSA' A
#
# COMPACT_ATOMS: atom_id res chain seq x y z
N VAL A 1 10.39 -2.63 10.68
CA VAL A 1 10.50 -1.61 9.59
C VAL A 1 10.81 -0.23 10.14
N TRP A 2 10.14 0.23 11.19
CA TRP A 2 10.45 1.55 11.79
C TRP A 2 10.95 1.54 13.25
N GLY A 3 11.02 0.36 13.91
CA GLY A 3 11.54 0.22 15.27
C GLY A 3 10.53 0.58 16.36
N ASP A 4 10.74 0.08 17.58
CA ASP A 4 9.75 0.15 18.68
C ASP A 4 9.47 1.56 19.24
N HIS A 5 10.27 2.56 18.85
CA HIS A 5 10.23 3.90 19.44
C HIS A 5 9.87 5.02 18.46
N VAL A 6 9.36 4.69 17.27
CA VAL A 6 8.96 5.72 16.29
C VAL A 6 7.44 5.86 16.30
N PHE A 7 6.97 6.98 16.84
CA PHE A 7 5.59 7.43 16.67
C PHE A 7 5.42 7.87 15.22
N ILE A 8 4.87 6.98 14.38
CA ILE A 8 4.58 7.29 12.99
C ILE A 8 3.10 7.60 12.88
N GLU A 9 2.82 8.84 12.53
CA GLU A 9 1.46 9.25 12.19
C GLU A 9 0.97 8.44 10.97
N GLU A 10 -0.31 8.07 11.00
CA GLU A 10 -1.00 7.36 9.92
C GLU A 10 -0.77 8.04 8.55
N ARG A 11 -0.69 9.37 8.53
CA ARG A 11 -0.40 10.15 7.30
C ARG A 11 0.97 9.86 6.69
N THR A 12 1.97 9.51 7.48
CA THR A 12 3.31 9.16 6.98
C THR A 12 3.26 7.80 6.28
N VAL A 13 2.45 6.86 6.78
CA VAL A 13 2.19 5.57 6.13
C VAL A 13 1.58 5.79 4.75
N ASP A 14 0.58 6.66 4.65
CA ASP A 14 -0.10 6.97 3.39
C ASP A 14 0.88 7.52 2.32
N VAL A 15 1.81 8.39 2.73
CA VAL A 15 2.85 8.93 1.83
C VAL A 15 3.77 7.82 1.33
N HIS A 16 4.20 6.91 2.20
CA HIS A 16 5.05 5.79 1.81
C HIS A 16 4.32 4.81 0.88
N VAL A 17 3.07 4.49 1.17
CA VAL A 17 2.25 3.61 0.32
C VAL A 17 1.98 4.28 -1.03
N LYS A 18 1.72 5.59 -1.07
CA LYS A 18 1.57 6.34 -2.32
C LYS A 18 2.83 6.26 -3.18
N ARG A 19 3.99 6.58 -2.61
CA ARG A 19 5.28 6.52 -3.31
C ARG A 19 5.61 5.11 -3.79
N LEU A 20 5.29 4.09 -2.99
CA LEU A 20 5.47 2.70 -3.37
C LEU A 20 4.58 2.32 -4.56
N ARG A 21 3.30 2.72 -4.56
CA ARG A 21 2.41 2.51 -5.72
C ARG A 21 2.93 3.20 -6.98
N GLU A 22 3.42 4.43 -6.86
CA GLU A 22 4.04 5.16 -7.98
C GLU A 22 5.27 4.41 -8.53
N ALA A 23 6.13 3.88 -7.66
CA ALA A 23 7.30 3.10 -8.07
C ALA A 23 6.94 1.74 -8.71
N LEU A 24 5.81 1.15 -8.34
CA LEU A 24 5.32 -0.13 -8.90
C LEU A 24 4.46 0.03 -10.15
N ALA A 25 4.02 1.25 -10.48
CA ALA A 25 3.20 1.53 -11.65
C ALA A 25 3.87 1.12 -12.98
N PRO A 26 5.19 1.36 -13.22
CA PRO A 26 5.85 0.98 -14.47
C PRO A 26 5.87 -0.53 -14.73
N VAL A 27 5.82 -1.33 -13.66
CA VAL A 27 5.80 -2.80 -13.73
C VAL A 27 4.41 -3.39 -13.53
N GLN A 28 3.35 -2.56 -13.55
CA GLN A 28 1.95 -2.97 -13.42
C GLN A 28 1.62 -3.70 -12.09
N CYS A 29 2.42 -3.48 -11.04
CA CYS A 29 2.26 -4.13 -9.73
C CYS A 29 1.62 -3.23 -8.67
N ALA A 30 1.26 -1.98 -9.01
CA ALA A 30 0.65 -1.04 -8.06
C ALA A 30 -0.66 -1.57 -7.45
N THR A 31 -1.37 -2.43 -8.17
CA THR A 31 -2.63 -3.06 -7.76
C THR A 31 -2.47 -4.16 -6.71
N LEU A 32 -1.25 -4.64 -6.47
CA LEU A 32 -0.97 -5.61 -5.40
C LEU A 32 -1.12 -4.98 -4.00
N ILE A 33 -1.15 -3.65 -3.90
CA ILE A 33 -1.31 -2.93 -2.65
C ILE A 33 -2.76 -2.46 -2.53
N GLU A 34 -3.53 -3.10 -1.66
CA GLU A 34 -4.94 -2.79 -1.40
C GLU A 34 -5.09 -1.86 -0.20
N THR A 35 -6.09 -0.96 -0.28
CA THR A 35 -6.54 -0.16 0.87
C THR A 35 -7.70 -0.87 1.55
N VAL A 36 -7.53 -1.24 2.81
CA VAL A 36 -8.56 -1.85 3.67
C VAL A 36 -9.09 -0.78 4.62
N ARG A 37 -10.33 -0.33 4.39
CA ARG A 37 -10.93 0.73 5.22
C ARG A 37 -10.95 0.33 6.70
N GLY A 38 -10.46 1.22 7.56
CA GLY A 38 -10.40 1.00 9.01
C GLY A 38 -9.29 0.05 9.48
N ALA A 39 -8.49 -0.53 8.57
CA ALA A 39 -7.38 -1.43 8.92
C ALA A 39 -6.03 -1.02 8.31
N GLY A 40 -6.02 -0.21 7.23
CA GLY A 40 -4.80 0.29 6.59
C GLY A 40 -4.56 -0.35 5.22
N TYR A 41 -3.38 -0.92 5.00
CA TYR A 41 -2.96 -1.43 3.69
C TYR A 41 -2.56 -2.90 3.75
N ARG A 42 -2.79 -3.64 2.67
CA ARG A 42 -2.42 -5.06 2.55
C ARG A 42 -1.76 -5.32 1.21
N LEU A 43 -0.75 -6.18 1.20
CA LEU A 43 -0.17 -6.75 -0.01
C LEU A 43 -0.93 -8.05 -0.36
N THR A 44 -1.41 -8.15 -1.60
CA THR A 44 -2.08 -9.35 -2.14
C THR A 44 -1.31 -9.89 -3.34
N GLN A 45 -1.40 -11.20 -3.57
CA GLN A 45 -0.88 -11.84 -4.79
C GLN A 45 -1.90 -11.83 -5.94
N GLN A 46 -3.15 -11.49 -5.66
CA GLN A 46 -4.20 -11.37 -6.67
C GLN A 46 -4.33 -9.90 -7.06
N ALA A 47 -3.96 -9.57 -8.31
CA ALA A 47 -4.43 -8.33 -8.90
C ALA A 47 -5.97 -8.36 -8.89
N PRO A 48 -6.66 -7.23 -8.61
CA PRO A 48 -8.11 -7.21 -8.50
C PRO A 48 -8.70 -7.79 -9.77
N ALA A 49 -9.45 -8.88 -9.62
CA ALA A 49 -10.22 -9.45 -10.71
C ALA A 49 -11.19 -8.36 -11.16
N VAL A 50 -10.94 -7.76 -12.33
CA VAL A 50 -11.93 -6.92 -12.99
C VAL A 50 -13.15 -7.81 -13.21
N SER A 51 -14.14 -7.68 -12.34
CA SER A 51 -15.44 -8.29 -12.55
C SER A 51 -16.13 -7.43 -13.60
N ALA A 52 -16.29 -8.00 -14.79
CA ALA A 52 -17.02 -7.42 -15.91
C ALA A 52 -18.53 -7.33 -15.63
#